data_AF-A0A1N7JXA1-F1
#
_entry.id   AF-A0A1N7JXA1-F1
#
_cell.length_a   1.000
_cell.length_b   1.000
_cell.length_c   1.000
_cell.angle_alpha   90.00
_cell.angle_beta   90.00
_cell.angle_gamma   90.00
#
_symmetry.space_group_name_H-M   'P 1'
#
loop_
_entity.id
_entity.type
_entity.pdbx_description
1 polymer ?
#
loop_
_entity_poly.entity_id
_entity_poly.type
_entity_poly.pdbx_seq_one_letter_code
_entity_poly.pdbx_strand_id
1 'polypeptide(L)'
;MSLREEKKAATRCAISEATATLLLEEGTAATTVARVSERAGVSTRTFHNYFADIDEALEEFLRKVFSTIAEQLASLPAELSAAQAIEAIIIDALNEDGFELYSASTLVLLGDRARADAASPPAEETVREIAEPLVASVRRRTPGATPFDAEVLLHAYGIAGATAVKAYLALPEPRDPDAGRALVRRAFEVLRDMR
;
A
#
# COMPACT_ATOMS: atom_id res chain seq x y z
N MET A 1 -0.52 13.68 24.22
CA MET A 1 -0.25 12.24 24.44
C MET A 1 0.84 12.11 25.50
N SER A 2 1.01 10.94 26.12
CA SER A 2 2.12 10.74 27.06
C SER A 2 3.37 10.28 26.31
N LEU A 3 4.57 10.64 26.80
CA LEU A 3 5.85 10.20 26.23
C LEU A 3 5.96 8.66 26.13
N ARG A 4 5.23 7.93 26.98
CA ARG A 4 5.17 6.46 26.95
C ARG A 4 4.35 5.96 25.75
N GLU A 5 3.21 6.58 25.48
CA GLU A 5 2.38 6.22 24.31
C GLU A 5 3.09 6.56 23.00
N GLU A 6 3.79 7.69 22.95
CA GLU A 6 4.59 8.09 21.78
C GLU A 6 5.73 7.10 21.51
N LYS A 7 6.48 6.70 22.55
CA LYS A 7 7.53 5.67 22.42
C LYS A 7 6.98 4.32 21.99
N LYS A 8 5.79 3.95 22.50
CA LYS A 8 5.11 2.70 22.13
C LYS A 8 4.72 2.73 20.64
N ALA A 9 4.11 3.81 20.17
CA ALA A 9 3.74 3.98 18.77
C ALA A 9 4.96 4.00 17.84
N ALA A 10 6.02 4.71 18.22
CA ALA A 10 7.27 4.76 17.45
C ALA A 10 7.93 3.38 17.33
N THR A 11 7.96 2.60 18.42
CA THR A 11 8.49 1.23 18.39
C THR A 11 7.65 0.31 17.50
N ARG A 12 6.33 0.40 17.61
CA ARG A 12 5.40 -0.36 16.75
C ARG A 12 5.62 -0.02 15.28
N CYS A 13 5.87 1.26 14.97
CA CYS A 13 6.19 1.72 13.62
C CYS A 13 7.52 1.18 13.09
N ALA A 14 8.59 1.30 13.86
CA ALA A 14 9.90 0.81 13.46
C ALA A 14 9.89 -0.70 13.14
N ILE A 15 9.18 -1.50 13.95
CA ILE A 15 9.05 -2.94 13.71
C ILE A 15 8.24 -3.22 12.42
N SER A 16 7.10 -2.55 12.22
CA SER A 16 6.26 -2.75 11.03
C SER A 16 6.99 -2.33 9.74
N GLU A 17 7.75 -1.23 9.77
CA GLU A 17 8.55 -0.75 8.63
C GLU A 17 9.73 -1.69 8.33
N ALA A 18 10.43 -2.16 9.36
CA ALA A 18 11.52 -3.13 9.19
C ALA A 18 11.02 -4.44 8.58
N THR A 19 9.80 -4.86 8.93
CA THR A 19 9.14 -6.04 8.36
C THR A 19 8.88 -5.85 6.86
N ALA A 20 8.20 -4.77 6.48
CA ALA A 20 7.89 -4.47 5.09
C ALA A 20 9.16 -4.28 4.24
N THR A 21 10.16 -3.57 4.77
CA THR A 21 11.44 -3.34 4.10
C THR A 21 12.16 -4.66 3.83
N LEU A 22 12.27 -5.52 4.83
CA LEU A 22 12.93 -6.81 4.68
C LEU A 22 12.21 -7.71 3.66
N LEU A 23 10.87 -7.70 3.68
CA LEU A 23 10.06 -8.41 2.70
C LEU A 23 10.29 -7.87 1.28
N LEU A 24 10.40 -6.55 1.12
CA LEU A 24 10.65 -5.91 -0.16
C LEU A 24 12.08 -6.09 -0.69
N GLU A 25 13.06 -6.20 0.18
CA GLU A 25 14.47 -6.35 -0.20
C GLU A 25 14.85 -7.82 -0.44
N GLU A 26 14.39 -8.71 0.44
CA GLU A 26 14.94 -10.06 0.56
C GLU A 26 13.89 -11.18 0.48
N GLY A 27 12.60 -10.83 0.41
CA GLY A 27 11.50 -11.77 0.26
C GLY A 27 11.08 -12.47 1.56
N THR A 28 10.05 -13.32 1.46
CA THR A 28 9.35 -13.88 2.62
C THR A 28 10.22 -14.81 3.44
N ALA A 29 10.97 -15.71 2.80
CA ALA A 29 11.85 -16.67 3.47
C ALA A 29 12.91 -15.99 4.36
N ALA A 30 13.34 -14.79 3.98
CA ALA A 30 14.33 -14.00 4.68
C ALA A 30 13.74 -13.15 5.81
N THR A 31 12.41 -12.95 5.82
CA THR A 31 11.69 -12.05 6.74
C THR A 31 11.29 -12.78 8.01
N THR A 32 12.24 -12.95 8.93
CA THR A 32 12.02 -13.64 10.22
C THR A 32 11.98 -12.67 11.39
N VAL A 33 11.31 -13.04 12.49
CA VAL A 33 11.23 -12.23 13.72
C VAL A 33 12.62 -11.80 14.21
N ALA A 34 13.61 -12.69 14.15
CA ALA A 34 14.98 -12.38 14.56
C ALA A 34 15.59 -11.25 13.71
N ARG A 35 15.48 -11.33 12.39
CA ARG A 35 16.04 -10.34 11.47
C ARG A 35 15.27 -9.03 11.45
N VAL A 36 13.95 -9.08 11.59
CA VAL A 36 13.13 -7.88 11.79
C VAL A 36 13.50 -7.18 13.10
N SER A 37 13.66 -7.94 14.19
CA SER A 37 14.07 -7.38 15.48
C SER A 37 15.44 -6.72 15.40
N GLU A 38 16.41 -7.37 14.75
CA GLU A 38 17.74 -6.82 14.49
C GLU A 38 17.65 -5.51 13.69
N ARG A 39 16.93 -5.50 12.57
CA ARG A 39 16.78 -4.31 11.70
C ARG A 39 16.05 -3.17 12.41
N ALA A 40 15.05 -3.47 13.25
CA ALA A 40 14.33 -2.48 14.04
C ALA A 40 15.08 -2.03 15.31
N GLY A 41 16.25 -2.61 15.61
CA GLY A 41 17.03 -2.27 16.80
C GLY A 41 16.36 -2.68 18.13
N VAL A 42 15.58 -3.77 18.13
CA VAL A 42 14.86 -4.29 19.30
C VAL A 42 15.18 -5.76 19.58
N SER A 43 14.83 -6.25 20.76
CA SER A 43 14.92 -7.69 21.06
C SER A 43 13.73 -8.47 20.47
N THR A 44 13.89 -9.77 20.23
CA THR A 44 12.75 -10.65 19.84
C THR A 44 11.64 -10.67 20.89
N ARG A 45 11.99 -10.58 22.18
CA ARG A 45 11.00 -10.37 23.25
C ARG A 45 10.24 -9.07 23.07
N THR A 46 10.92 -7.99 22.69
CA THR A 46 10.28 -6.71 22.40
C THR A 46 9.35 -6.85 21.22
N PHE A 47 9.76 -7.49 20.12
CA PHE A 47 8.88 -7.77 18.98
C PHE A 47 7.58 -8.44 19.43
N HIS A 48 7.68 -9.53 20.20
CA HIS A 48 6.52 -10.27 20.69
C HIS A 48 5.65 -9.51 21.71
N ASN A 49 6.15 -8.40 22.29
CA ASN A 49 5.31 -7.51 23.08
C ASN A 49 4.39 -6.62 22.22
N TYR A 50 4.67 -6.50 20.92
CA TYR A 50 3.90 -5.69 19.98
C TYR A 50 3.11 -6.51 18.96
N PHE A 51 3.66 -7.64 18.50
CA PHE A 51 3.06 -8.46 17.44
C PHE A 51 3.22 -9.95 17.75
N ALA A 52 2.19 -10.73 17.45
CA ALA A 52 2.22 -12.18 17.56
C ALA A 52 3.23 -12.79 16.57
N ASP A 53 3.21 -12.31 15.33
CA ASP A 53 3.99 -12.83 14.21
C ASP A 53 4.30 -11.74 13.16
N ILE A 54 4.92 -12.16 12.05
CA ILE A 54 5.29 -11.31 10.92
C ILE A 54 4.05 -10.79 10.17
N ASP A 55 2.99 -11.59 10.11
CA ASP A 55 1.78 -11.23 9.39
C ASP A 55 1.07 -10.07 10.09
N GLU A 56 0.93 -10.11 11.43
CA GLU A 56 0.37 -8.98 12.19
C GLU A 56 1.23 -7.71 12.05
N ALA A 57 2.56 -7.84 12.01
CA ALA A 57 3.45 -6.70 11.79
C ALA A 57 3.30 -6.10 10.38
N LEU A 58 3.06 -6.95 9.37
CA LEU A 58 2.81 -6.52 8.00
C LEU A 58 1.42 -5.89 7.84
N GLU A 59 0.40 -6.44 8.48
CA GLU A 59 -0.95 -5.87 8.51
C GLU A 59 -0.94 -4.45 9.12
N GLU A 60 -0.20 -4.23 10.20
CA GLU A 60 0.00 -2.91 10.79
C GLU A 60 0.65 -1.94 9.80
N PHE A 61 1.66 -2.39 9.07
CA PHE A 61 2.30 -1.59 8.04
C PHE A 61 1.31 -1.23 6.93
N LEU A 62 0.54 -2.21 6.44
CA LEU A 62 -0.49 -2.00 5.40
C LEU A 62 -1.57 -1.02 5.89
N ARG A 63 -2.06 -1.12 7.13
CA ARG A 63 -3.00 -0.14 7.70
C ARG A 63 -2.48 1.28 7.58
N LYS A 64 -1.19 1.51 7.82
CA LYS A 64 -0.55 2.83 7.67
C LYS A 64 -0.44 3.28 6.22
N VAL A 65 -0.05 2.39 5.31
CA VAL A 65 0.02 2.72 3.87
C VAL A 65 -1.37 3.10 3.35
N PHE A 66 -2.39 2.30 3.64
CA PHE A 66 -3.78 2.59 3.25
C PHE A 66 -4.29 3.90 3.85
N SER A 67 -4.00 4.15 5.13
CA SER A 67 -4.38 5.41 5.78
C SER A 67 -3.68 6.62 5.16
N THR A 68 -2.38 6.50 4.86
CA THR A 68 -1.59 7.55 4.21
C THR A 68 -2.16 7.89 2.83
N ILE A 69 -2.45 6.87 2.01
CA ILE A 69 -3.06 7.06 0.69
C ILE A 69 -4.47 7.68 0.83
N ALA A 70 -5.25 7.29 1.84
CA ALA A 70 -6.56 7.89 2.09
C ALA A 70 -6.47 9.38 2.47
N GLU A 71 -5.47 9.76 3.26
CA GLU A 71 -5.18 11.15 3.61
C GLU A 71 -4.73 11.95 2.38
N GLN A 72 -3.85 11.39 1.54
CA GLN A 72 -3.46 12.00 0.27
C GLN A 72 -4.67 12.21 -0.65
N LEU A 73 -5.52 11.18 -0.81
CA LEU A 73 -6.77 11.29 -1.57
C LEU A 73 -7.72 12.35 -1.00
N ALA A 74 -7.77 12.52 0.32
CA ALA A 74 -8.59 13.54 0.96
C ALA A 74 -8.04 14.96 0.75
N SER A 75 -6.73 15.11 0.55
CA SER A 75 -6.07 16.39 0.30
C SER A 75 -6.18 16.89 -1.14
N LEU A 76 -6.48 15.99 -2.10
CA LEU A 76 -6.66 16.35 -3.51
C LEU A 76 -7.92 17.20 -3.75
N PRO A 77 -7.95 18.08 -4.78
CA PRO A 77 -9.12 18.88 -5.12
C PRO A 77 -10.41 18.05 -5.23
N ALA A 78 -11.52 18.56 -4.72
CA ALA A 78 -12.80 17.83 -4.65
C ALA A 78 -13.44 17.63 -6.04
N GLU A 79 -13.03 18.43 -7.02
CA GLU A 79 -13.49 18.40 -8.41
C GLU A 79 -12.95 17.17 -9.16
N LEU A 80 -11.86 16.56 -8.68
CA LEU A 80 -11.35 15.32 -9.25
C LEU A 80 -12.29 14.16 -8.93
N SER A 81 -12.75 13.49 -9.98
CA SER A 81 -13.44 12.19 -9.85
C SER A 81 -12.56 11.17 -9.12
N ALA A 82 -13.17 10.12 -8.56
CA ALA A 82 -12.43 9.03 -7.92
C ALA A 82 -11.33 8.43 -8.83
N ALA A 83 -11.62 8.27 -10.13
CA ALA A 83 -10.66 7.78 -11.11
C ALA A 83 -9.45 8.73 -11.23
N GLN A 84 -9.69 10.02 -11.44
CA GLN A 84 -8.63 11.02 -11.58
C GLN A 84 -7.79 11.15 -10.31
N ALA A 85 -8.43 11.08 -9.14
CA ALA A 85 -7.74 11.18 -7.87
C ALA A 85 -6.80 9.97 -7.64
N ILE A 86 -7.28 8.75 -7.88
CA ILE A 86 -6.43 7.55 -7.73
C ILE A 86 -5.34 7.50 -8.81
N GLU A 87 -5.66 7.89 -10.06
CA GLU A 87 -4.69 8.02 -11.14
C GLU A 87 -3.53 8.95 -10.73
N ALA A 88 -3.83 10.11 -10.14
CA ALA A 88 -2.84 11.07 -9.65
C ALA A 88 -1.95 10.46 -8.55
N ILE A 89 -2.54 9.81 -7.54
CA ILE A 89 -1.76 9.17 -6.46
C ILE A 89 -0.79 8.11 -7.00
N ILE A 90 -1.22 7.32 -7.98
CA ILE A 90 -0.35 6.28 -8.56
C ILE A 90 0.75 6.90 -9.43
N ILE A 91 0.46 7.99 -10.14
CA ILE A 91 1.47 8.75 -10.90
C ILE A 91 2.52 9.34 -9.95
N ASP A 92 2.10 9.91 -8.83
CA ASP A 92 3.01 10.48 -7.83
C ASP A 92 3.86 9.38 -7.16
N ALA A 93 3.32 8.17 -7.00
CA ALA A 93 4.06 7.02 -6.48
C ALA A 93 5.18 6.49 -7.42
N LEU A 94 5.31 7.04 -8.63
CA LEU A 94 6.35 6.69 -9.61
C LEU A 94 7.46 7.76 -9.73
N ASN A 95 7.59 8.67 -8.75
CA ASN A 95 8.53 9.79 -8.79
C ASN A 95 10.02 9.38 -8.88
N GLU A 96 10.85 10.34 -9.30
CA GLU A 96 12.28 10.18 -9.62
C GLU A 96 13.15 9.74 -8.43
N ASP A 97 12.74 10.02 -7.20
CA ASP A 97 13.52 9.77 -5.97
C ASP A 97 13.50 8.30 -5.49
N GLY A 98 12.83 7.41 -6.23
CA GLY A 98 12.73 5.99 -5.91
C GLY A 98 11.45 5.61 -5.14
N PHE A 99 11.47 4.45 -4.49
CA PHE A 99 10.29 3.91 -3.80
C PHE A 99 10.06 4.63 -2.47
N GLU A 100 9.04 5.49 -2.40
CA GLU A 100 8.48 5.90 -1.12
C GLU A 100 7.80 4.70 -0.45
N LEU A 101 8.24 4.37 0.77
CA LEU A 101 7.76 3.21 1.52
C LEU A 101 6.25 3.27 1.77
N TYR A 102 5.65 4.47 1.87
CA TYR A 102 4.21 4.67 2.10
C TYR A 102 3.44 5.10 0.84
N SER A 103 3.65 4.40 -0.29
CA SER A 103 3.05 4.74 -1.59
C SER A 103 2.14 3.65 -2.16
N ALA A 104 1.39 3.99 -3.21
CA ALA A 104 0.59 3.02 -3.96
C ALA A 104 1.46 1.91 -4.57
N SER A 105 2.68 2.23 -5.00
CA SER A 105 3.66 1.27 -5.51
C SER A 105 4.04 0.22 -4.46
N THR A 106 4.13 0.61 -3.18
CA THR A 106 4.36 -0.32 -2.07
C THR A 106 3.28 -1.39 -1.96
N LEU A 107 2.01 -1.00 -2.09
CA LEU A 107 0.89 -1.96 -2.04
C LEU A 107 0.96 -2.99 -3.17
N VAL A 108 1.38 -2.56 -4.37
CA VAL A 108 1.57 -3.46 -5.52
C VAL A 108 2.69 -4.45 -5.25
N LEU A 109 3.84 -3.96 -4.80
CA LEU A 109 5.02 -4.80 -4.55
C LEU A 109 4.82 -5.78 -3.41
N LEU A 110 4.23 -5.34 -2.30
CA LEU A 110 3.91 -6.21 -1.17
C LEU A 110 2.83 -7.22 -1.54
N GLY A 111 1.80 -6.81 -2.28
CA GLY A 111 0.73 -7.69 -2.73
C GLY A 111 1.20 -8.82 -3.65
N ASP A 112 2.18 -8.55 -4.53
CA ASP A 112 2.76 -9.60 -5.38
C ASP A 112 3.65 -10.56 -4.58
N ARG A 113 4.47 -10.05 -3.64
CA ARG A 113 5.34 -10.89 -2.80
C ARG A 113 4.56 -11.74 -1.81
N ALA A 114 3.55 -11.16 -1.14
CA ALA A 114 2.67 -11.89 -0.25
C ALA A 114 1.96 -13.03 -1.00
N ARG A 115 1.47 -12.80 -2.23
CA ARG A 115 0.82 -13.85 -3.03
C ARG A 115 1.75 -14.98 -3.48
N ALA A 116 3.02 -14.68 -3.75
CA ALA A 116 3.98 -15.69 -4.20
C ALA A 116 4.27 -16.74 -3.12
N ASP A 117 4.22 -16.33 -1.84
CA ASP A 117 4.71 -17.14 -0.72
C ASP A 117 3.66 -17.43 0.38
N ALA A 118 2.45 -16.86 0.30
CA ALA A 118 1.43 -17.06 1.33
C ALA A 118 0.93 -18.51 1.37
N ALA A 119 1.10 -19.16 2.52
CA ALA A 119 0.45 -20.44 2.82
C ALA A 119 -1.08 -20.29 2.97
N SER A 120 -1.54 -19.11 3.42
CA SER A 120 -2.95 -18.73 3.55
C SER A 120 -3.14 -17.23 3.31
N PRO A 121 -4.22 -16.80 2.63
CA PRO A 121 -4.54 -15.38 2.52
C PRO A 121 -4.98 -14.80 3.88
N PRO A 122 -4.82 -13.48 4.11
CA PRO A 122 -5.35 -12.81 5.29
C PRO A 122 -6.86 -12.96 5.37
N ALA A 123 -7.40 -12.88 6.59
CA ALA A 123 -8.84 -12.94 6.81
C ALA A 123 -9.56 -11.80 6.06
N GLU A 124 -10.70 -12.11 5.43
CA GLU A 124 -11.49 -11.13 4.66
C GLU A 124 -11.88 -9.90 5.50
N GLU A 125 -12.15 -10.10 6.79
CA GLU A 125 -12.46 -9.02 7.73
C GLU A 125 -11.28 -8.06 7.90
N THR A 126 -10.07 -8.59 8.10
CA THR A 126 -8.84 -7.79 8.17
C THR A 126 -8.61 -6.98 6.90
N VAL A 127 -8.77 -7.61 5.73
CA VAL A 127 -8.61 -6.91 4.44
C VAL A 127 -9.60 -5.76 4.32
N ARG A 128 -10.86 -5.99 4.70
CA ARG A 128 -11.91 -4.97 4.66
C ARG A 128 -11.61 -3.80 5.60
N GLU A 129 -11.18 -4.09 6.84
CA GLU A 129 -10.80 -3.06 7.81
C GLU A 129 -9.63 -2.19 7.31
N ILE A 130 -8.62 -2.81 6.69
CA ILE A 130 -7.47 -2.11 6.12
C ILE A 130 -7.90 -1.21 4.96
N ALA A 131 -8.81 -1.69 4.10
CA ALA A 131 -9.25 -0.97 2.91
C ALA A 131 -10.28 0.14 3.18
N GLU A 132 -11.01 0.08 4.31
CA GLU A 132 -12.12 0.98 4.62
C GLU A 132 -11.80 2.49 4.47
N PRO A 133 -10.64 3.02 4.91
CA PRO A 133 -10.31 4.43 4.70
C PRO A 133 -10.25 4.85 3.23
N LEU A 134 -9.78 3.96 2.35
CA LEU A 134 -9.78 4.20 0.90
C LEU A 134 -11.17 4.07 0.30
N VAL A 135 -11.94 3.06 0.70
CA VAL A 135 -13.34 2.88 0.26
C VAL A 135 -14.17 4.12 0.61
N ALA A 136 -14.05 4.62 1.84
CA ALA A 136 -14.70 5.84 2.28
C ALA A 136 -14.26 7.07 1.46
N SER A 137 -12.98 7.16 1.10
CA SER A 137 -12.44 8.26 0.27
C SER A 137 -12.99 8.21 -1.17
N VAL A 138 -13.07 7.02 -1.77
CA VAL A 138 -13.65 6.81 -3.11
C VAL A 138 -15.14 7.15 -3.11
N ARG A 139 -15.87 6.73 -2.07
CA ARG A 139 -17.30 7.01 -1.94
C ARG A 139 -17.59 8.51 -1.83
N ARG A 140 -16.79 9.26 -1.07
CA ARG A 140 -16.93 10.73 -0.97
C ARG A 140 -16.80 11.43 -2.32
N ARG A 141 -16.00 10.88 -3.23
CA ARG A 141 -15.77 11.41 -4.59
C ARG A 141 -16.77 10.89 -5.64
N THR A 142 -17.74 10.07 -5.23
CA THR A 142 -18.69 9.42 -6.14
C THR A 142 -20.13 9.65 -5.67
N PRO A 143 -20.76 10.79 -6.02
CA PRO A 143 -22.12 11.08 -5.61
C PRO A 143 -23.10 9.96 -5.99
N GLY A 144 -23.89 9.49 -5.02
CA GLY A 144 -24.86 8.42 -5.21
C GLY A 144 -24.30 6.98 -5.07
N ALA A 145 -22.99 6.81 -4.88
CA ALA A 145 -22.39 5.49 -4.71
C ALA A 145 -22.77 4.84 -3.36
N THR A 146 -23.15 3.56 -3.45
CA THR A 146 -23.21 2.65 -2.30
C THR A 146 -21.80 2.27 -1.83
N PRO A 147 -21.64 1.69 -0.62
CA PRO A 147 -20.35 1.13 -0.21
C PRO A 147 -19.81 0.09 -1.20
N PHE A 148 -20.69 -0.76 -1.74
CA PHE A 148 -20.34 -1.76 -2.74
C PHE A 148 -19.81 -1.10 -4.03
N ASP A 149 -20.46 -0.04 -4.52
CA ASP A 149 -19.98 0.67 -5.72
C ASP A 149 -18.57 1.26 -5.49
N ALA A 150 -18.32 1.82 -4.31
CA ALA A 150 -17.01 2.38 -3.97
C ALA A 150 -15.92 1.30 -3.86
N GLU A 151 -16.24 0.14 -3.32
CA GLU A 151 -15.34 -1.01 -3.26
C GLU A 151 -15.01 -1.55 -4.66
N VAL A 152 -16.02 -1.70 -5.53
CA VAL A 152 -15.83 -2.09 -6.94
C VAL A 152 -14.91 -1.10 -7.66
N LEU A 153 -15.16 0.20 -7.49
CA LEU A 153 -14.34 1.25 -8.09
C LEU A 153 -12.90 1.21 -7.58
N LEU A 154 -12.70 1.10 -6.26
CA LEU A 154 -11.38 0.99 -5.66
C LEU A 154 -10.61 -0.20 -6.22
N HIS A 155 -11.24 -1.37 -6.30
CA HIS A 155 -10.62 -2.57 -6.86
C HIS A 155 -10.28 -2.40 -8.35
N ALA A 156 -11.20 -1.85 -9.15
CA ALA A 156 -10.96 -1.62 -10.57
C ALA A 156 -9.76 -0.68 -10.80
N TYR A 157 -9.74 0.48 -10.13
CA TYR A 157 -8.63 1.44 -10.25
C TYR A 157 -7.32 0.89 -9.67
N GLY A 158 -7.38 0.19 -8.54
CA GLY A 158 -6.23 -0.45 -7.93
C GLY A 158 -5.59 -1.50 -8.83
N ILE A 159 -6.40 -2.35 -9.49
CA ILE A 159 -5.90 -3.37 -10.43
C ILE A 159 -5.32 -2.72 -11.69
N ALA A 160 -5.96 -1.69 -12.23
CA ALA A 160 -5.44 -0.95 -13.38
C ALA A 160 -4.07 -0.31 -13.05
N GLY A 161 -3.98 0.34 -11.88
CA GLY A 161 -2.74 0.88 -11.34
C GLY A 161 -1.64 -0.17 -11.17
N ALA A 162 -1.96 -1.27 -10.47
CA ALA A 162 -1.03 -2.37 -10.26
C ALA A 162 -0.52 -2.97 -11.57
N THR A 163 -1.39 -3.07 -12.58
CA THR A 163 -1.01 -3.54 -13.92
C THR A 163 0.01 -2.62 -14.57
N ALA A 164 -0.22 -1.30 -14.52
CA ALA A 164 0.70 -0.30 -15.04
C ALA A 164 2.05 -0.30 -14.30
N VAL A 165 2.03 -0.32 -12.97
CA VAL A 165 3.24 -0.37 -12.13
C VAL A 165 4.06 -1.63 -12.44
N LYS A 166 3.42 -2.80 -12.55
CA LYS A 166 4.13 -4.04 -12.88
C LYS A 166 4.71 -4.04 -14.29
N ALA A 167 3.98 -3.51 -15.26
CA ALA A 167 4.49 -3.33 -16.62
C ALA A 167 5.71 -2.40 -16.64
N TYR A 168 5.69 -1.32 -15.84
CA TYR A 168 6.82 -0.42 -15.68
C TYR A 168 8.04 -1.12 -15.06
N LEU A 169 7.85 -1.87 -13.97
CA LEU A 169 8.93 -2.60 -13.30
C LEU A 169 9.55 -3.71 -14.16
N ALA A 170 8.80 -4.22 -15.14
CA ALA A 170 9.32 -5.18 -16.12
C ALA A 170 10.22 -4.55 -17.20
N LEU A 171 10.28 -3.21 -17.30
CA LEU A 171 11.17 -2.53 -18.25
C LEU A 171 12.65 -2.71 -17.86
N PRO A 172 13.58 -2.75 -18.85
CA PRO A 172 15.02 -2.76 -18.60
C PRO A 172 15.50 -1.50 -17.85
N GLU A 173 16.57 -1.65 -17.07
CA GLU A 173 17.24 -0.52 -16.41
C GLU A 173 18.20 0.21 -17.36
N PRO A 174 18.38 1.55 -17.22
CA PRO A 174 17.66 2.43 -16.30
C PRO A 174 16.23 2.72 -16.77
N ARG A 175 15.27 2.74 -15.84
CA ARG A 175 13.87 3.06 -16.16
C ARG A 175 13.60 4.57 -16.12
N ASP A 176 12.89 5.06 -17.12
CA ASP A 176 12.35 6.42 -17.18
C ASP A 176 10.99 6.49 -16.45
N PRO A 177 10.85 7.24 -15.35
CA PRO A 177 9.60 7.44 -14.64
C PRO A 177 8.42 7.86 -15.54
N ASP A 178 8.68 8.64 -16.59
CA ASP A 178 7.62 9.10 -17.49
C ASP A 178 7.02 7.95 -18.31
N ALA A 179 7.78 6.89 -18.59
CA ALA A 179 7.25 5.67 -19.19
C ALA A 179 6.26 4.98 -18.25
N GLY A 180 6.55 4.94 -16.94
CA GLY A 180 5.64 4.43 -15.91
C GLY A 180 4.37 5.26 -15.82
N ARG A 181 4.50 6.59 -15.75
CA ARG A 181 3.36 7.52 -15.72
C ARG A 181 2.49 7.38 -16.98
N ALA A 182 3.08 7.16 -18.15
CA ALA A 182 2.35 6.91 -19.39
C ALA A 182 1.55 5.60 -19.33
N LEU A 183 2.11 4.52 -18.76
CA LEU A 183 1.39 3.26 -18.56
C LEU A 183 0.19 3.43 -17.61
N VAL A 184 0.34 4.22 -16.54
CA VAL A 184 -0.76 4.51 -15.60
C VAL A 184 -1.88 5.25 -16.31
N ARG A 185 -1.57 6.34 -17.03
CA ARG A 185 -2.57 7.07 -17.83
C ARG A 185 -3.30 6.15 -18.80
N ARG A 186 -2.55 5.29 -19.48
CA ARG A 186 -3.12 4.33 -20.43
C ARG A 186 -4.06 3.33 -19.76
N ALA A 187 -3.70 2.81 -18.59
CA ALA A 187 -4.54 1.87 -17.84
C ALA A 187 -5.87 2.51 -17.41
N PHE A 188 -5.85 3.78 -17.00
CA PHE A 188 -7.06 4.52 -16.62
C PHE A 188 -7.91 4.94 -17.84
N GLU A 189 -7.29 5.23 -18.98
CA GLU A 189 -8.02 5.42 -20.26
C GLU A 189 -8.83 4.19 -20.65
N VAL A 190 -8.24 2.99 -20.55
CA VAL A 190 -8.95 1.73 -20.86
C VAL A 190 -10.22 1.59 -20.01
N LEU A 191 -10.17 1.95 -18.72
CA LEU A 191 -11.36 1.91 -17.86
C LEU A 191 -12.41 2.96 -18.23
N ARG A 192 -12.00 4.13 -18.75
CA ARG A 192 -12.93 5.18 -19.18
C ARG A 192 -13.65 4.79 -20.47
N ASP A 193 -12.96 4.13 -21.40
CA ASP A 193 -13.51 3.70 -22.69
C ASP A 193 -14.53 2.55 -22.59
N MET A 194 -14.65 1.91 -21.42
CA MET A 194 -15.63 0.83 -21.16
C MET A 194 -17.05 1.34 -20.82
N ARG A 195 -17.23 2.65 -20.63
CA ARG A 195 -18.53 3.29 -20.33
C ARG A 195 -19.26 3.72 -21.59
#